data_AF-A0A2X2IAS4-F1
#
_entry.id   AF-A0A2X2IAS4-F1
#
_cell.length_a   1.000
_cell.length_b   1.000
_cell.length_c   1.000
_cell.angle_alpha   90.00
_cell.angle_beta   90.00
_cell.angle_gamma   90.00
#
_symmetry.space_group_name_H-M   'P 1'
#
loop_
_entity.id
_entity.type
_entity.pdbx_description
1 polymer ?
#
loop_
_entity_poly.entity_id
_entity_poly.type
_entity_poly.pdbx_seq_one_letter_code
_entity_poly.pdbx_strand_id
1 'polypeptide(L)'
;MRFSDIYDDRLHIRQIKTGMMIAIPLSLSLPVAGLRLGAVVEQCRMVSRGDYLISAGIRKNSPDGSIHPDGLTKKFVAARKLTGILFSENPPTFHEIRSLAGRLYKEICGEEFAQRLLGHTSEKTTKMYLDEREKTYLLL
;
A
#
# COMPACT_ATOMS: atom_id res chain seq x y z
N MET A 1 -2.40 -11.48 -3.38
CA MET A 1 -3.08 -11.34 -2.08
C MET A 1 -4.48 -11.89 -2.22
N ARG A 2 -4.71 -13.05 -1.60
CA ARG A 2 -5.97 -13.77 -1.52
C ARG A 2 -6.41 -13.86 -0.07
N PHE A 3 -7.69 -14.12 0.18
CA PHE A 3 -8.17 -14.33 1.55
C PHE A 3 -7.52 -15.54 2.21
N SER A 4 -7.11 -16.54 1.43
CA SER A 4 -6.33 -17.69 1.90
C SER A 4 -4.92 -17.34 2.39
N ASP A 5 -4.41 -16.15 2.03
CA ASP A 5 -3.11 -15.67 2.53
C ASP A 5 -3.22 -15.13 3.97
N ILE A 6 -4.41 -15.18 4.57
CA ILE A 6 -4.69 -14.72 5.93
C ILE A 6 -4.88 -15.95 6.83
N TYR A 7 -4.00 -16.09 7.81
CA TYR A 7 -4.04 -17.12 8.84
C TYR A 7 -3.22 -16.63 10.05
N ASP A 8 -3.42 -17.23 11.22
CA ASP A 8 -2.76 -16.83 12.48
C ASP A 8 -2.84 -15.32 12.76
N ASP A 9 -4.01 -14.73 12.53
CA ASP A 9 -4.30 -13.29 12.66
C ASP A 9 -3.33 -12.36 11.89
N ARG A 10 -2.77 -12.87 10.78
CA ARG A 10 -1.78 -12.19 9.96
C ARG A 10 -2.07 -12.33 8.47
N LEU A 11 -1.82 -11.26 7.73
CA LEU A 11 -1.76 -11.27 6.28
C LEU A 11 -0.34 -11.62 5.84
N HIS A 12 -0.17 -12.76 5.18
CA HIS A 12 1.10 -13.25 4.69
C HIS A 12 1.32 -12.81 3.24
N ILE A 13 2.44 -12.16 2.96
CA ILE A 13 2.75 -11.58 1.66
C ILE A 13 4.14 -12.03 1.23
N ARG A 14 4.25 -12.56 0.01
CA ARG A 14 5.51 -12.70 -0.71
C ARG A 14 5.61 -11.59 -1.76
N GLN A 15 6.57 -10.70 -1.62
CA GLN A 15 6.80 -9.62 -2.56
C GLN A 15 7.35 -10.18 -3.88
N ILE A 16 6.71 -9.85 -5.01
CA ILE A 16 7.10 -10.37 -6.33
C ILE A 16 8.52 -9.91 -6.72
N LYS A 17 8.84 -8.63 -6.48
CA LYS A 17 10.10 -8.02 -6.92
C LYS A 17 11.33 -8.54 -6.18
N THR A 18 11.21 -8.75 -4.87
CA THR A 18 12.35 -9.06 -3.99
C THR A 18 12.32 -10.48 -3.45
N GLY A 19 11.19 -11.18 -3.55
CA GLY A 19 10.95 -12.46 -2.91
C GLY A 19 10.73 -12.37 -1.38
N MET A 20 10.82 -11.17 -0.79
CA MET A 20 10.70 -10.99 0.66
C MET A 20 9.33 -11.45 1.16
N MET A 21 9.33 -12.23 2.24
CA MET A 21 8.13 -12.73 2.90
C MET A 21 7.86 -11.95 4.18
N ILE A 22 6.65 -11.43 4.33
CA ILE A 22 6.24 -10.57 5.43
C ILE A 22 4.89 -11.05 5.96
N ALA A 23 4.75 -11.17 7.28
CA ALA A 23 3.50 -11.49 7.95
C ALA A 23 3.01 -10.26 8.74
N ILE A 24 2.00 -9.57 8.22
CA ILE A 24 1.49 -8.32 8.78
C ILE A 24 0.32 -8.61 9.72
N PRO A 25 0.38 -8.23 11.01
CA PRO A 25 -0.72 -8.52 11.94
C PRO A 25 -1.99 -7.74 11.56
N LEU A 26 -3.15 -8.38 11.62
CA LEU A 26 -4.44 -7.74 11.35
C LEU A 26 -4.80 -6.66 12.40
N SER A 27 -4.12 -6.67 13.55
CA SER A 27 -4.19 -5.60 14.55
C SER A 27 -3.44 -4.33 14.15
N LEU A 28 -2.62 -4.34 13.09
CA LEU A 28 -1.88 -3.16 12.64
C LEU A 28 -2.85 -2.02 12.33
N SER A 29 -2.61 -0.88 13.00
CA SER A 29 -3.41 0.33 12.88
C SER A 29 -2.59 1.51 12.39
N LEU A 30 -3.21 2.37 11.60
CA LEU A 30 -2.71 3.67 11.20
C LEU A 30 -3.70 4.76 11.68
N PRO A 31 -3.58 5.23 12.94
CA PRO A 31 -4.55 6.14 13.55
C PRO A 31 -4.74 7.45 12.77
N VAL A 32 -3.67 8.02 12.22
CA VAL A 32 -3.70 9.26 11.41
C VAL A 32 -4.59 9.16 10.17
N ALA A 33 -4.84 7.95 9.68
CA ALA A 33 -5.75 7.69 8.56
C ALA A 33 -7.07 7.02 9.01
N GLY A 34 -7.25 6.76 10.31
CA GLY A 34 -8.40 6.02 10.85
C GLY A 34 -8.49 4.57 10.37
N LEU A 35 -7.36 3.95 10.01
CA LEU A 35 -7.35 2.61 9.40
C LEU A 35 -6.86 1.53 10.38
N ARG A 36 -7.47 0.35 10.31
CA ARG A 36 -6.97 -0.90 10.91
C ARG A 36 -7.02 -2.01 9.86
N LEU A 37 -5.92 -2.75 9.71
CA LEU A 37 -5.79 -3.75 8.64
C LEU A 37 -6.93 -4.79 8.65
N GLY A 38 -7.25 -5.35 9.82
CA GLY A 38 -8.36 -6.31 9.95
C GLY A 38 -9.72 -5.74 9.53
N ALA A 39 -10.01 -4.47 9.84
CA ALA A 39 -11.25 -3.83 9.43
C ALA A 39 -11.29 -3.60 7.90
N VAL A 40 -10.17 -3.19 7.31
CA VAL A 40 -10.05 -3.03 5.84
C VAL A 40 -10.21 -4.38 5.13
N VAL A 41 -9.63 -5.45 5.68
CA VAL A 41 -9.80 -6.81 5.14
C VAL A 41 -11.27 -7.23 5.18
N GLU A 42 -12.00 -6.93 6.25
CA GLU A 42 -13.42 -7.26 6.34
C GLU A 42 -14.26 -6.43 5.34
N GLN A 43 -13.93 -5.15 5.16
CA GLN A 43 -14.52 -4.33 4.10
C GLN A 43 -14.29 -4.93 2.72
N CYS A 44 -13.07 -5.40 2.44
CA CYS A 44 -12.74 -6.12 1.21
C CYS A 44 -13.59 -7.39 1.05
N ARG A 45 -13.81 -8.16 2.12
CA ARG A 45 -14.60 -9.39 2.10
C ARG A 45 -16.06 -9.13 1.76
N MET A 46 -16.64 -8.03 2.24
CA MET A 46 -18.03 -7.65 1.94
C MET A 46 -18.25 -7.29 0.46
N VAL A 47 -17.24 -6.76 -0.22
CA VAL A 47 -17.38 -6.27 -1.60
C VAL A 47 -16.77 -7.20 -2.65
N SER A 48 -15.77 -8.00 -2.28
CA SER A 48 -15.10 -8.91 -3.20
C SER A 48 -16.00 -10.10 -3.51
N ARG A 49 -16.06 -10.46 -4.80
CA ARG A 49 -16.87 -11.58 -5.30
C ARG A 49 -16.03 -12.79 -5.71
N GLY A 50 -14.79 -12.87 -5.23
CA GLY A 50 -13.86 -13.96 -5.49
C GLY A 50 -12.79 -14.04 -4.41
N ASP A 51 -11.74 -14.81 -4.65
CA ASP A 51 -10.74 -15.14 -3.62
C ASP A 51 -9.75 -14.02 -3.30
N TYR A 52 -9.73 -12.95 -4.11
CA TYR A 52 -8.79 -11.84 -3.96
C TYR A 52 -9.32 -10.77 -3.00
N LEU A 53 -8.42 -10.20 -2.18
CA LEU A 53 -8.75 -9.05 -1.32
C LEU A 53 -9.20 -7.84 -2.16
N ILE A 54 -8.55 -7.63 -3.31
CA ILE A 54 -8.88 -6.57 -4.26
C ILE A 54 -9.29 -7.26 -5.55
N SER A 55 -10.55 -7.08 -5.94
CA SER A 55 -11.14 -7.73 -7.12
C SER A 55 -11.91 -6.72 -7.97
N ALA A 56 -11.91 -6.91 -9.29
CA ALA A 56 -12.78 -6.19 -10.23
C ALA A 56 -14.17 -6.84 -10.38
N GLY A 57 -14.44 -7.90 -9.62
CA GLY A 57 -15.58 -8.81 -9.77
C GLY A 57 -15.38 -9.83 -10.88
N ILE A 58 -16.12 -10.95 -10.81
CA ILE A 58 -16.09 -11.99 -11.85
C ILE A 58 -16.71 -11.44 -13.13
N ARG A 59 -15.97 -11.53 -14.24
CA ARG A 59 -16.38 -11.07 -15.58
C ARG A 59 -15.98 -12.11 -16.62
N LYS A 60 -16.58 -12.06 -17.81
CA LYS A 60 -16.23 -12.97 -18.92
C LYS A 60 -14.72 -13.02 -19.23
N ASN A 61 -14.04 -11.87 -19.14
CA ASN A 61 -12.61 -11.73 -19.41
C ASN A 61 -11.74 -11.73 -18.13
N SER A 62 -12.34 -11.93 -16.95
CA SER A 62 -11.67 -12.06 -15.66
C SER A 62 -12.48 -13.04 -14.80
N PRO A 63 -12.42 -14.34 -15.13
CA PRO A 63 -13.26 -15.36 -14.50
C PRO A 63 -12.88 -15.60 -13.03
N ASP A 64 -11.64 -15.31 -12.63
CA ASP A 64 -11.18 -15.38 -11.25
C ASP A 64 -11.32 -14.06 -10.48
N GLY A 65 -11.82 -13.00 -11.15
CA GLY A 65 -11.98 -11.67 -10.59
C GLY A 65 -10.66 -10.95 -10.26
N SER A 66 -9.53 -11.44 -10.75
CA SER A 66 -8.23 -10.80 -10.56
C SER A 66 -8.17 -9.43 -11.25
N ILE A 67 -7.39 -8.51 -10.67
CA ILE A 67 -7.16 -7.18 -11.24
C ILE A 67 -5.71 -7.04 -11.70
N HIS A 68 -5.53 -6.53 -12.92
CA HIS A 68 -4.21 -6.18 -13.42
C HIS A 68 -3.70 -4.91 -12.73
N PRO A 69 -2.43 -4.83 -12.28
CA PRO A 69 -1.86 -3.67 -11.60
C PRO A 69 -2.05 -2.35 -12.36
N ASP A 70 -1.93 -2.36 -13.69
CA ASP A 70 -2.17 -1.16 -14.52
C ASP A 70 -3.58 -0.59 -14.37
N GLY A 71 -4.57 -1.44 -14.11
CA GLY A 71 -5.94 -1.01 -13.86
C GLY A 71 -6.03 -0.14 -12.60
N LEU A 72 -5.33 -0.53 -11.53
CA LEU A 72 -5.25 0.25 -10.29
C LEU A 72 -4.54 1.58 -10.52
N THR A 73 -3.40 1.57 -11.21
CA THR A 73 -2.64 2.80 -11.52
C THR A 73 -3.48 3.79 -12.33
N LYS A 74 -4.17 3.33 -13.38
CA LYS A 74 -5.04 4.18 -14.21
C LYS A 74 -6.20 4.75 -13.42
N LYS A 75 -6.88 3.94 -12.59
CA LYS A 75 -8.00 4.41 -11.75
C LYS A 75 -7.55 5.40 -10.68
N PHE A 76 -6.38 5.18 -10.09
CA PHE A 76 -5.80 6.15 -9.16
C PHE A 76 -5.50 7.49 -9.84
N VAL A 77 -4.91 7.48 -11.05
CA VAL A 77 -4.66 8.73 -11.80
C VAL A 77 -5.97 9.46 -12.11
N ALA A 78 -7.03 8.73 -12.48
CA ALA A 78 -8.35 9.33 -12.70
C ALA A 78 -8.90 9.94 -11.40
N ALA A 79 -8.87 9.22 -10.28
CA ALA A 79 -9.31 9.72 -8.98
C ALA A 79 -8.51 10.96 -8.55
N ARG A 80 -7.18 10.94 -8.71
CA ARG A 80 -6.29 12.09 -8.43
C ARG A 80 -6.69 13.32 -9.23
N LYS A 81 -6.99 13.18 -10.53
CA LYS A 81 -7.45 14.29 -11.38
C LYS A 81 -8.79 14.87 -10.92
N LEU A 82 -9.69 14.03 -10.40
CA LEU A 82 -10.99 14.47 -9.88
C LEU A 82 -10.90 15.28 -8.58
N THR A 83 -9.78 15.22 -7.87
CA THR A 83 -9.59 16.00 -6.63
C THR A 83 -9.47 17.51 -6.86
N GLY A 84 -9.14 17.95 -8.08
CA GLY A 84 -8.84 19.35 -8.38
C GLY A 84 -7.56 19.89 -7.72
N ILE A 85 -6.79 19.06 -7.03
CA ILE A 85 -5.52 19.46 -6.41
C ILE A 85 -4.51 19.77 -7.51
N LEU A 86 -3.86 20.93 -7.41
CA LEU A 86 -2.75 21.31 -8.27
C LEU A 86 -1.48 20.61 -7.80
N PHE A 87 -0.86 19.86 -8.70
CA PHE A 87 0.41 19.20 -8.46
C PHE A 87 1.50 19.84 -9.31
N SER A 88 2.76 19.62 -8.93
CA SER A 88 3.92 19.95 -9.77
C SER A 88 3.96 19.09 -11.04
N GLU A 89 4.97 19.32 -11.89
CA GLU A 89 5.18 18.60 -13.17
C GLU A 89 5.08 17.08 -13.06
N ASN A 90 5.46 16.51 -11.90
CA ASN A 90 5.46 15.08 -11.64
C ASN A 90 4.49 14.72 -10.51
N PRO A 91 3.18 14.63 -10.79
CA PRO A 91 2.18 14.35 -9.77
C PRO A 91 2.31 12.93 -9.19
N PRO A 92 1.99 12.73 -7.90
CA PRO A 92 2.28 11.48 -7.17
C PRO A 92 1.51 10.30 -7.76
N THR A 93 2.18 9.19 -8.04
CA THR A 93 1.57 7.99 -8.66
C THR A 93 0.97 7.05 -7.59
N PHE A 94 0.28 5.98 -8.03
CA PHE A 94 -0.22 4.96 -7.10
C PHE A 94 0.89 4.37 -6.22
N HIS A 95 2.13 4.29 -6.73
CA HIS A 95 3.27 3.79 -5.96
C HIS A 95 3.66 4.69 -4.78
N GLU A 96 3.32 5.99 -4.82
CA GLU A 96 3.64 6.93 -3.74
C GLU A 96 2.86 6.64 -2.45
N ILE A 97 1.77 5.86 -2.52
CA ILE A 97 1.07 5.36 -1.32
C ILE A 97 2.02 4.52 -0.45
N ARG A 98 2.94 3.79 -1.05
CA ARG A 98 3.95 3.00 -0.33
C ARG A 98 4.94 3.89 0.42
N SER A 99 5.40 4.97 -0.22
CA SER A 99 6.27 5.98 0.40
C SER A 99 5.56 6.67 1.56
N LEU A 100 4.31 7.11 1.35
CA LEU A 100 3.46 7.70 2.38
C LEU A 100 3.28 6.76 3.57
N ALA A 101 2.92 5.49 3.34
CA ALA A 101 2.79 4.50 4.41
C ALA A 101 4.10 4.33 5.20
N GLY A 102 5.25 4.29 4.52
CA GLY A 102 6.56 4.24 5.16
C GLY A 102 6.81 5.39 6.11
N ARG A 103 6.56 6.63 5.66
CA ARG A 103 6.74 7.85 6.48
C ARG A 103 5.79 7.87 7.68
N LEU A 104 4.50 7.59 7.48
CA LEU A 104 3.53 7.61 8.57
C LEU A 104 3.82 6.52 9.62
N TYR A 105 4.21 5.30 9.21
CA TYR A 105 4.59 4.26 10.16
C TYR A 105 5.94 4.52 10.82
N LYS A 106 6.87 5.24 10.17
CA LYS A 106 8.12 5.69 10.81
C LYS A 106 7.81 6.63 11.97
N GLU A 107 6.92 7.59 11.77
CA GLU A 107 6.55 8.56 12.81
C GLU A 107 5.90 7.87 14.03
N ILE A 108 5.04 6.89 13.79
CA ILE A 108 4.23 6.28 14.86
C ILE A 108 4.93 5.07 15.51
N CYS A 109 5.73 4.32 14.75
CA CYS A 109 6.31 3.03 15.19
C CYS A 109 7.84 2.96 15.07
N GLY A 110 8.49 4.01 14.56
CA GLY A 110 9.93 4.06 14.36
C GLY A 110 10.40 3.53 12.99
N GLU A 111 11.63 3.91 12.64
CA GLU A 111 12.25 3.61 11.34
C GLU A 111 12.42 2.11 11.10
N GLU A 112 12.83 1.36 12.12
CA GLU A 112 13.02 -0.09 12.01
C GLU A 112 11.71 -0.81 11.66
N PHE A 113 10.60 -0.41 12.28
CA PHE A 113 9.29 -0.98 11.98
C PHE A 113 8.89 -0.68 10.52
N ALA A 114 9.02 0.59 10.10
CA ALA A 114 8.73 0.99 8.73
C ALA A 114 9.58 0.22 7.70
N GLN A 115 10.88 0.06 7.96
CA GLN A 115 11.78 -0.73 7.12
C GLN A 115 11.32 -2.18 6.97
N ARG A 116 10.99 -2.85 8.08
CA ARG A 116 10.52 -4.24 8.10
C ARG A 116 9.18 -4.38 7.37
N LEU A 117 8.24 -3.46 7.60
CA LEU A 117 6.94 -3.45 6.94
C LEU A 117 7.08 -3.29 5.41
N LEU A 118 8.00 -2.45 4.96
CA LEU A 118 8.30 -2.29 3.54
C LEU A 118 9.07 -3.49 2.98
N GLY A 119 9.71 -4.32 3.81
CA GLY A 119 10.52 -5.45 3.34
C GLY A 119 11.83 -5.02 2.70
N HIS A 120 12.42 -3.91 3.17
CA HIS A 120 13.73 -3.47 2.72
C HIS A 120 14.82 -4.13 3.58
N THR A 121 15.73 -4.83 2.92
CA THR A 121 16.91 -5.44 3.55
C THR A 121 18.01 -4.42 3.89
N SER A 122 18.00 -3.25 3.24
CA SER A 122 19.00 -2.20 3.42
C SER A 122 18.38 -0.89 3.89
N GLU A 123 19.01 -0.26 4.88
CA GLU A 123 18.69 1.10 5.34
C GLU A 123 18.70 2.13 4.19
N LYS A 124 19.59 1.96 3.19
CA LYS A 124 19.69 2.89 2.06
C LYS A 124 18.40 2.92 1.24
N THR A 125 17.74 1.77 1.07
CA THR A 125 16.43 1.71 0.41
C THR A 125 15.37 2.33 1.29
N THR A 126 15.36 2.07 2.59
CA THR A 126 14.44 2.71 3.54
C THR A 126 14.54 4.23 3.49
N LYS A 127 15.76 4.78 3.55
CA LYS A 127 16.00 6.23 3.47
C LYS A 127 15.38 6.85 2.21
N MET A 128 15.47 6.21 1.05
CA MET A 128 14.83 6.70 -0.19
C MET A 128 13.29 6.79 -0.12
N TYR A 129 12.63 5.92 0.63
CA TYR A 129 11.17 5.97 0.83
C TYR A 129 10.75 6.86 2.00
N LEU A 130 11.65 7.08 2.96
CA LEU A 130 11.43 7.97 4.10
C LEU A 130 11.82 9.42 3.83
N ASP A 131 12.51 9.66 2.72
CA ASP A 131 12.90 10.99 2.27
C ASP A 131 11.65 11.79 1.89
N GLU A 132 11.40 12.84 2.67
CA GLU A 132 10.47 13.88 2.30
C GLU A 132 11.09 14.58 1.12
N ARG A 133 10.67 14.22 -0.09
CA ARG A 133 11.10 14.83 -1.36
C ARG A 133 10.74 16.32 -1.46
N GLU A 134 10.46 16.98 -0.34
CA GLU A 134 10.38 18.42 -0.20
C GLU A 134 11.73 19.01 -0.55
N LYS A 135 11.75 19.82 -1.61
CA LYS A 135 12.84 20.75 -1.86
C LYS A 135 12.69 21.90 -0.87
N THR A 136 13.08 21.69 0.37
CA THR A 136 13.11 22.76 1.38
C THR A 136 14.33 23.64 1.13
N TYR A 137 14.15 24.96 1.16
CA TYR A 137 15.28 25.89 1.03
C TYR A 137 16.19 25.76 2.25
N LEU A 138 17.49 25.51 2.03
CA LEU A 138 18.52 25.69 3.04
C LEU A 138 18.69 27.19 3.27
N LEU A 139 18.24 27.69 4.41
CA LEU A 139 18.69 28.98 4.93
C LEU A 139 20.13 28.80 5.41
N LEU A 140 21.06 29.50 4.74
CA LEU A 140 22.46 29.62 5.12
C LEU A 140 22.61 30.59 6.29
#